data_AF-A0A3N4HXP5-F1
#
_entry.id   AF-A0A3N4HXP5-F1
#
_cell.length_a   1.000
_cell.length_b   1.000
_cell.length_c   1.000
_cell.angle_alpha   90.00
_cell.angle_beta   90.00
_cell.angle_gamma   90.00
#
_symmetry.space_group_name_H-M   'P 1'
#
loop_
_entity.id
_entity.type
_entity.pdbx_description
1 polymer ?
#
loop_
_entity_poly.entity_id
_entity_poly.type
_entity_poly.pdbx_seq_one_letter_code
_entity_poly.pdbx_strand_id
1 'polypeptide(L)'
;MRFQLPLTFVLSLVALALANSPDQGTTDTDGDVICHGTLCYPKVFTATHEFQPVYDDQEVPPGLHYRMDVSTGVKTAKINVPDSPEEEQKMAAVEIDPTTGQAVTGDIVLVDSEVSTDESANTESANPDTPPSDAAPADSFPETVKLQFEQEATFDAPDPAESIKPHKQHTNESPAFTQLTDALAHHPHLTPEDLSATLQALDDLAHELYWGVQIATPGPLSALIQILTTYLDNDLRAQAAIVLGSAMSNNPTAIKGVGEVGMVEIFLRILGEERIGTDEEKAKEQRVKLRVLFALDKAVKSHATKSHFLRNGGIKTLERLFSNPITTPAVKGRIATFLDDNFLNRDMIKEKDLESKTIPRKIVGLEGFCELFEKELVEGKSGDVREKVLGAYTGIVEVGKGGCGEGGADFKKWLQEVYAEDEEKEEWLERAGKVILGLGKTAQEKAEEVKEKVEETVEEIKETAEKAAEVVEEKVEEVKEKAEEKVEEVKEKMDL
;
A
#
# COMPACT_ATOMS: atom_id res chain seq x y z
N MET A 1 12.76 59.26 -1.85
CA MET A 1 12.47 60.23 -0.77
C MET A 1 11.32 61.12 -1.23
N ARG A 2 10.18 61.06 -0.51
CA ARG A 2 9.04 62.02 -0.44
C ARG A 2 8.18 62.22 -1.71
N PHE A 3 6.93 61.73 -1.70
CA PHE A 3 5.70 62.25 -1.05
C PHE A 3 5.02 63.37 -1.86
N GLN A 4 3.81 63.11 -2.40
CA GLN A 4 2.54 63.75 -2.00
C GLN A 4 1.45 63.65 -3.08
N LEU A 5 0.29 63.11 -2.69
CA LEU A 5 -1.03 63.43 -3.24
C LEU A 5 -1.48 64.84 -2.76
N PRO A 6 -2.38 65.50 -3.50
CA PRO A 6 -3.76 65.74 -3.00
C PRO A 6 -4.81 65.62 -4.15
N LEU A 7 -5.99 65.01 -4.00
CA LEU A 7 -7.23 65.31 -3.24
C LEU A 7 -8.06 66.53 -3.74
N THR A 8 -9.37 66.27 -3.98
CA THR A 8 -10.57 67.14 -4.14
C THR A 8 -10.99 67.48 -5.59
N PHE A 9 -12.25 67.43 -6.07
CA PHE A 9 -13.61 67.54 -5.48
C PHE A 9 -14.69 67.13 -6.56
N VAL A 10 -15.66 66.21 -6.35
CA VAL A 10 -17.11 66.33 -5.94
C VAL A 10 -18.20 66.41 -7.07
N LEU A 11 -19.36 65.76 -6.78
CA LEU A 11 -20.75 65.79 -7.35
C LEU A 11 -21.06 64.82 -8.52
N SER A 12 -22.11 63.97 -8.51
CA SER A 12 -23.52 64.11 -8.07
C SER A 12 -24.12 62.72 -7.72
N LEU A 13 -24.69 62.46 -6.53
CA LEU A 13 -26.12 62.55 -6.13
C LEU A 13 -27.14 61.91 -7.08
N VAL A 14 -27.80 60.81 -6.64
CA VAL A 14 -29.26 60.71 -6.35
C VAL A 14 -29.55 59.35 -5.69
N ALA A 15 -30.24 59.39 -4.56
CA ALA A 15 -30.75 58.24 -3.82
C ALA A 15 -32.17 57.87 -4.26
N LEU A 16 -32.51 56.58 -4.24
CA LEU A 16 -33.87 56.15 -3.92
C LEU A 16 -33.86 54.73 -3.35
N ALA A 17 -34.16 54.62 -2.06
CA ALA A 17 -34.53 53.37 -1.42
C ALA A 17 -36.05 53.23 -1.46
N LEU A 18 -36.56 52.07 -1.90
CA LEU A 18 -37.83 51.52 -1.43
C LEU A 18 -37.72 50.00 -1.33
N ALA A 19 -38.22 49.52 -0.21
CA ALA A 19 -38.25 48.14 0.25
C ALA A 19 -39.11 47.22 -0.63
N ASN A 20 -38.84 45.91 -0.56
CA ASN A 20 -39.83 44.86 -0.28
C ASN A 20 -39.14 43.48 -0.19
N SER A 21 -39.26 42.86 0.98
CA SER A 21 -39.39 41.40 1.17
C SER A 21 -40.70 41.20 1.95
N PRO A 22 -41.37 40.04 1.94
CA PRO A 22 -41.08 38.75 1.32
C PRO A 22 -42.17 38.33 0.31
N ASP A 23 -41.98 37.26 -0.47
CA ASP A 23 -42.81 36.04 -0.37
C ASP A 23 -42.48 35.00 -1.46
N GLN A 24 -42.49 33.75 -1.00
CA GLN A 24 -42.81 32.49 -1.67
C GLN A 24 -42.28 32.14 -3.07
N GLY A 25 -41.35 31.18 -3.01
CA GLY A 25 -41.33 29.94 -3.79
C GLY A 25 -42.27 29.82 -4.99
N THR A 26 -41.65 29.78 -6.16
CA THR A 26 -42.13 28.96 -7.27
C THR A 26 -41.03 27.97 -7.60
N THR A 27 -41.18 26.76 -7.07
CA THR A 27 -40.62 25.56 -7.68
C THR A 27 -41.31 25.34 -9.01
N ASP A 28 -40.58 25.41 -10.12
CA ASP A 28 -40.86 24.53 -11.25
C ASP A 28 -39.59 24.29 -12.07
N THR A 29 -39.07 23.08 -11.88
CA THR A 29 -38.13 22.27 -12.68
C THR A 29 -37.32 22.95 -13.79
N ASP A 30 -36.02 23.17 -13.52
CA ASP A 30 -34.94 22.49 -14.26
C ASP A 30 -33.62 22.61 -13.47
N GLY A 31 -33.11 21.49 -12.96
CA GLY A 31 -32.05 21.45 -11.95
C GLY A 31 -30.61 21.59 -12.47
N ASP A 32 -30.44 22.07 -13.70
CA ASP A 32 -29.22 21.84 -14.48
C ASP A 32 -28.47 23.11 -14.92
N VAL A 33 -28.71 24.28 -14.32
CA VAL A 33 -28.02 25.53 -14.67
C VAL A 33 -27.42 26.22 -13.44
N ILE A 34 -26.13 26.58 -13.52
CA ILE A 34 -25.38 27.37 -12.55
C ILE A 34 -25.30 28.82 -13.06
N CYS A 35 -25.57 29.81 -12.20
CA CYS A 35 -25.53 31.23 -12.56
C CYS A 35 -24.65 32.05 -11.62
N HIS A 36 -23.73 32.83 -12.19
CA HIS A 36 -22.91 33.83 -11.49
C HIS A 36 -23.17 35.22 -12.07
N GLY A 37 -23.95 36.02 -11.34
CA GLY A 37 -24.34 37.37 -11.79
C GLY A 37 -25.21 37.32 -13.04
N THR A 38 -24.66 37.74 -14.18
CA THR A 38 -25.36 37.72 -15.49
C THR A 38 -24.98 36.53 -16.37
N LEU A 39 -24.01 35.72 -15.94
CA LEU A 39 -23.50 34.57 -16.67
C LEU A 39 -24.12 33.29 -16.13
N CYS A 40 -24.86 32.57 -16.97
CA CYS A 40 -25.47 31.29 -16.64
C CYS A 40 -24.94 30.21 -17.59
N TYR A 41 -24.62 29.03 -17.06
CA TYR A 41 -24.12 27.88 -17.81
C TYR A 41 -24.62 26.56 -17.22
N PRO A 42 -24.66 25.46 -18.01
CA PRO A 42 -25.15 24.18 -17.54
C PRO A 42 -24.26 23.58 -16.43
N LYS A 43 -24.87 22.87 -15.48
CA LYS A 43 -24.17 22.19 -14.36
C LYS A 43 -23.20 21.12 -14.85
N VAL A 44 -23.56 20.38 -15.91
CA VAL A 44 -22.68 19.42 -16.59
C VAL A 44 -22.13 20.05 -17.87
N PHE A 45 -20.82 20.00 -18.05
CA PHE A 45 -20.17 20.53 -19.24
C PHE A 45 -20.60 19.79 -20.50
N THR A 46 -21.16 20.53 -21.47
CA THR A 46 -21.59 19.99 -22.76
C THR A 46 -20.48 20.21 -23.79
N ALA A 47 -19.65 19.20 -24.00
CA ALA A 47 -18.50 19.29 -24.88
C ALA A 47 -18.89 19.48 -26.35
N THR A 48 -18.09 20.27 -27.08
CA THR A 48 -18.19 20.42 -28.54
C THR A 48 -16.85 20.08 -29.20
N HIS A 49 -16.79 20.15 -30.53
CA HIS A 49 -15.56 19.92 -31.31
C HIS A 49 -14.51 21.04 -31.17
N GLU A 50 -14.88 22.17 -30.56
CA GLU A 50 -14.00 23.29 -30.28
C GLU A 50 -13.77 23.45 -28.78
N PHE A 51 -12.62 24.00 -28.39
CA PHE A 51 -12.28 24.25 -26.99
C PHE A 51 -13.20 25.30 -26.39
N GLN A 52 -13.96 24.92 -25.37
CA GLN A 52 -14.83 25.81 -24.62
C GLN A 52 -14.30 25.98 -23.19
N PRO A 53 -14.51 27.15 -22.56
CA PRO A 53 -14.11 27.36 -21.18
C PRO A 53 -14.87 26.42 -20.24
N VAL A 54 -14.14 25.84 -19.29
CA VAL A 54 -14.67 24.99 -18.23
C VAL A 54 -14.63 25.79 -16.93
N TYR A 55 -15.80 25.99 -16.31
CA TYR A 55 -15.90 26.69 -15.03
C TYR A 55 -15.62 25.76 -13.86
N ASP A 56 -15.05 26.27 -12.77
CA ASP A 56 -14.53 25.46 -11.66
C ASP A 56 -15.62 24.69 -10.89
N ASP A 57 -16.86 25.14 -10.95
CA ASP A 57 -18.03 24.51 -10.33
C ASP A 57 -18.86 23.66 -11.31
N GLN A 58 -18.38 23.46 -12.54
CA GLN A 58 -19.03 22.66 -13.56
C GLN A 58 -18.55 21.20 -13.51
N GLU A 59 -19.49 20.25 -13.53
CA GLU A 59 -19.19 18.82 -13.60
C GLU A 59 -18.75 18.46 -15.03
N VAL A 60 -17.55 17.88 -15.18
CA VAL A 60 -16.99 17.62 -16.51
C VAL A 60 -16.96 16.13 -16.83
N PRO A 61 -17.62 15.68 -17.92
CA PRO A 61 -17.63 14.27 -18.32
C PRO A 61 -16.23 13.73 -18.63
N PRO A 62 -15.91 12.46 -18.28
CA PRO A 62 -14.62 11.85 -18.59
C PRO A 62 -14.46 11.63 -20.11
N GLY A 63 -13.21 11.64 -20.59
CA GLY A 63 -12.88 11.37 -22.00
C GLY A 63 -12.75 12.60 -22.91
N LEU A 64 -12.79 13.82 -22.35
CA LEU A 64 -12.56 15.06 -23.09
C LEU A 64 -11.07 15.42 -23.17
N HIS A 65 -10.71 16.20 -24.18
CA HIS A 65 -9.38 16.81 -24.27
C HIS A 65 -9.34 18.07 -23.41
N TYR A 66 -8.46 18.11 -22.41
CA TYR A 66 -8.30 19.28 -21.54
C TYR A 66 -7.02 20.03 -21.85
N ARG A 67 -7.11 21.35 -21.80
CA ARG A 67 -5.95 22.22 -21.76
C ARG A 67 -6.17 23.32 -20.72
N MET A 68 -5.15 23.56 -19.91
CA MET A 68 -5.12 24.66 -18.97
C MET A 68 -4.01 25.63 -19.37
N ASP A 69 -4.34 26.92 -19.43
CA ASP A 69 -3.31 27.95 -19.54
C ASP A 69 -2.66 28.13 -18.17
N VAL A 70 -1.38 27.77 -18.05
CA VAL A 70 -0.64 27.77 -16.78
C VAL A 70 -0.44 29.19 -16.22
N SER A 71 -0.46 30.21 -17.07
CA SER A 71 -0.26 31.60 -16.65
C SER A 71 -1.54 32.28 -16.16
N THR A 72 -2.69 31.86 -16.65
CA THR A 72 -4.00 32.46 -16.31
C THR A 72 -4.91 31.53 -15.50
N GLY A 73 -4.58 30.23 -15.40
CA GLY A 73 -5.37 29.21 -14.72
C GLY A 73 -6.64 28.79 -15.48
N VAL A 74 -6.90 29.35 -16.66
CA VAL A 74 -8.14 29.09 -17.41
C VAL A 74 -8.10 27.69 -18.01
N LYS A 75 -9.13 26.89 -17.70
CA LYS A 75 -9.33 25.53 -18.21
C LYS A 75 -10.25 25.56 -19.43
N THR A 76 -9.90 24.82 -20.46
CA THR A 76 -10.74 24.62 -21.66
C THR A 76 -10.82 23.14 -22.01
N ALA A 77 -11.96 22.70 -22.55
CA ALA A 77 -12.15 21.31 -22.96
C ALA A 77 -12.92 21.18 -24.29
N LYS A 78 -12.66 20.10 -25.03
CA LYS A 78 -13.39 19.69 -26.25
C LYS A 78 -13.56 18.17 -26.33
N ILE A 79 -14.45 17.69 -27.20
CA ILE A 79 -14.60 16.24 -27.47
C ILE A 79 -13.35 15.69 -28.17
N ASN A 80 -12.82 14.57 -27.68
CA ASN A 80 -11.71 13.87 -28.33
C ASN A 80 -12.24 13.09 -29.53
N VAL A 81 -12.24 13.72 -30.70
CA VAL A 81 -12.40 13.05 -31.99
C VAL A 81 -11.04 13.13 -32.70
N PRO A 82 -10.40 12.00 -33.04
CA PRO A 82 -9.17 12.04 -33.81
C PRO A 82 -9.49 12.45 -35.26
N ASP A 83 -9.07 13.66 -35.65
CA ASP A 83 -9.28 14.17 -37.02
C ASP A 83 -8.26 13.60 -38.02
N SER A 84 -7.15 12.98 -37.56
CA SER A 84 -6.25 12.24 -38.44
C SER A 84 -5.37 11.19 -37.73
N PRO A 85 -4.89 10.16 -38.46
CA PRO A 85 -4.05 9.08 -37.92
C PRO A 85 -2.63 9.50 -37.50
N GLU A 86 -2.19 10.69 -37.90
CA GLU A 86 -0.80 11.16 -37.69
C GLU A 86 -0.60 11.77 -36.30
N GLU A 87 -1.66 12.26 -35.65
CA GLU A 87 -1.57 12.80 -34.28
C GLU A 87 -1.56 11.71 -33.21
N GLU A 88 -2.00 10.49 -33.54
CA GLU A 88 -1.97 9.32 -32.65
C GLU A 88 -0.54 8.84 -32.36
N GLN A 89 0.39 9.06 -33.29
CA GLN A 89 1.78 8.57 -33.20
C GLN A 89 2.72 9.47 -32.37
N LYS A 90 2.38 10.75 -32.16
CA LYS A 90 3.27 11.69 -31.44
C LYS A 90 3.11 11.67 -29.92
N MET A 91 2.09 10.99 -29.39
CA MET A 91 1.77 11.02 -27.96
C MET A 91 2.36 9.86 -27.15
N ALA A 92 3.09 8.93 -27.78
CA ALA A 92 3.63 7.73 -27.13
C ALA A 92 5.16 7.64 -27.29
N ALA A 93 5.91 8.53 -26.66
CA ALA A 93 7.35 8.36 -26.48
C ALA A 93 7.87 9.15 -25.27
N VAL A 94 7.84 8.53 -24.09
CA VAL A 94 8.81 8.78 -23.01
C VAL A 94 9.12 7.42 -22.37
N GLU A 95 10.26 6.84 -22.73
CA GLU A 95 10.85 5.63 -22.11
C GLU A 95 11.67 6.02 -20.88
N ILE A 96 11.57 5.24 -19.80
CA ILE A 96 12.52 5.23 -18.67
C ILE A 96 12.82 3.75 -18.34
N ASP A 97 14.11 3.39 -18.29
CA ASP A 97 14.60 2.05 -17.92
C ASP A 97 14.28 1.72 -16.43
N PRO A 98 13.63 0.57 -16.13
CA PRO A 98 13.15 0.23 -14.79
C PRO A 98 14.20 -0.36 -13.84
N THR A 99 15.48 -0.40 -14.20
CA THR A 99 16.51 -1.05 -13.37
C THR A 99 17.53 -0.09 -12.74
N THR A 100 17.71 1.13 -13.25
CA THR A 100 18.75 2.06 -12.76
C THR A 100 18.35 3.54 -12.71
N GLY A 101 17.24 3.97 -13.31
CA GLY A 101 16.76 5.35 -13.20
C GLY A 101 17.59 6.43 -13.92
N GLN A 102 18.40 6.10 -14.93
CA GLN A 102 19.08 7.09 -15.77
C GLN A 102 19.11 6.69 -17.26
N ALA A 103 18.97 7.67 -18.17
CA ALA A 103 18.90 7.46 -19.62
C ALA A 103 20.30 7.38 -20.26
N VAL A 104 20.62 6.31 -21.00
CA VAL A 104 21.82 6.27 -21.85
C VAL A 104 21.56 5.55 -23.18
N THR A 105 21.89 6.29 -24.24
CA THR A 105 21.93 5.89 -25.65
C THR A 105 22.93 4.76 -25.89
N GLY A 106 22.50 3.75 -26.66
CA GLY A 106 23.30 2.59 -27.01
C GLY A 106 24.45 2.89 -27.98
N ASP A 107 25.54 2.18 -27.80
CA ASP A 107 26.42 1.76 -28.89
C ASP A 107 26.89 0.32 -28.62
N ILE A 108 26.62 -0.53 -29.61
CA ILE A 108 26.94 -1.95 -29.68
C ILE A 108 28.36 -2.12 -30.23
N VAL A 109 29.19 -2.95 -29.61
CA VAL A 109 30.34 -3.60 -30.26
C VAL A 109 30.31 -5.10 -29.96
N LEU A 110 30.41 -5.88 -31.03
CA LEU A 110 30.20 -7.32 -31.17
C LEU A 110 31.52 -8.12 -31.22
N VAL A 111 31.46 -9.38 -30.76
CA VAL A 111 32.31 -10.61 -30.99
C VAL A 111 33.80 -10.57 -30.57
N ASP A 112 34.48 -11.64 -30.14
CA ASP A 112 34.32 -13.06 -30.48
C ASP A 112 34.92 -14.08 -29.47
N SER A 113 34.50 -15.32 -29.70
CA SER A 113 34.73 -16.65 -29.10
C SER A 113 36.20 -17.06 -28.84
N GLU A 114 36.47 -18.13 -28.04
CA GLU A 114 37.22 -19.35 -28.41
C GLU A 114 37.11 -20.48 -27.33
N VAL A 115 37.32 -21.71 -27.80
CA VAL A 115 37.01 -23.07 -27.32
C VAL A 115 38.07 -23.70 -26.40
N SER A 116 37.72 -24.67 -25.55
CA SER A 116 38.40 -25.99 -25.50
C SER A 116 37.68 -27.03 -24.62
N THR A 117 37.76 -28.26 -25.11
CA THR A 117 37.19 -29.53 -24.66
C THR A 117 38.11 -30.25 -23.66
N ASP A 118 37.56 -31.22 -22.92
CA ASP A 118 38.03 -32.64 -22.81
C ASP A 118 37.42 -33.25 -21.52
N GLU A 119 36.54 -34.25 -21.57
CA GLU A 119 36.70 -35.68 -21.87
C GLU A 119 36.99 -36.56 -20.63
N SER A 120 36.18 -37.63 -20.51
CA SER A 120 36.44 -38.93 -19.83
C SER A 120 36.38 -39.01 -18.30
N ALA A 121 35.88 -40.07 -17.64
CA ALA A 121 35.14 -41.28 -18.02
C ALA A 121 34.71 -42.05 -16.73
N ASN A 122 33.68 -42.89 -16.88
CA ASN A 122 33.44 -44.21 -16.24
C ASN A 122 33.20 -44.33 -14.71
N THR A 123 31.97 -44.65 -14.31
CA THR A 123 31.37 -46.00 -14.04
C THR A 123 31.72 -46.60 -12.68
N GLU A 124 30.72 -46.83 -11.82
CA GLU A 124 30.25 -48.19 -11.49
C GLU A 124 29.01 -48.17 -10.59
N SER A 125 28.12 -49.12 -10.86
CA SER A 125 26.82 -49.35 -10.23
C SER A 125 26.94 -50.50 -9.23
N ALA A 126 26.31 -50.40 -8.07
CA ALA A 126 25.77 -51.55 -7.35
C ALA A 126 24.73 -51.15 -6.27
N ASN A 127 23.47 -51.48 -6.52
CA ASN A 127 22.40 -51.76 -5.53
C ASN A 127 22.33 -53.29 -5.33
N PRO A 128 21.50 -53.88 -4.42
CA PRO A 128 20.76 -53.36 -3.27
C PRO A 128 20.91 -54.25 -1.99
N ASP A 129 20.33 -53.86 -0.84
CA ASP A 129 19.44 -54.69 0.01
C ASP A 129 19.26 -54.13 1.46
N THR A 130 18.00 -53.93 1.82
CA THR A 130 17.34 -53.47 3.08
C THR A 130 17.17 -54.60 4.15
N PRO A 131 16.53 -54.39 5.34
CA PRO A 131 16.69 -53.44 6.46
C PRO A 131 16.77 -54.18 7.84
N PRO A 132 16.74 -53.49 9.01
CA PRO A 132 15.51 -53.43 9.83
C PRO A 132 15.30 -52.05 10.52
N SER A 133 14.09 -51.47 10.53
CA SER A 133 13.04 -51.58 11.57
C SER A 133 13.48 -51.21 12.99
N ASP A 134 13.05 -50.04 13.48
CA ASP A 134 12.31 -49.90 14.75
C ASP A 134 11.62 -48.51 14.83
N ALA A 135 10.28 -48.55 14.88
CA ALA A 135 9.37 -47.42 15.16
C ALA A 135 9.23 -47.27 16.70
N ALA A 136 8.93 -46.11 17.30
CA ALA A 136 7.67 -45.33 17.26
C ALA A 136 7.78 -44.19 18.32
N PRO A 137 6.73 -43.39 18.60
CA PRO A 137 5.80 -42.65 17.74
C PRO A 137 5.83 -41.13 18.04
N ALA A 138 5.46 -40.29 17.08
CA ALA A 138 5.09 -38.90 17.35
C ALA A 138 3.72 -38.61 16.73
N ASP A 139 2.91 -37.88 17.49
CA ASP A 139 1.47 -37.78 17.40
C ASP A 139 0.93 -37.32 16.03
N SER A 140 -0.15 -38.02 15.64
CA SER A 140 -0.98 -37.78 14.47
C SER A 140 -1.74 -36.44 14.55
N PHE A 141 -1.57 -35.60 13.52
CA PHE A 141 -2.55 -34.60 13.10
C PHE A 141 -2.77 -34.70 11.57
N PRO A 142 -3.97 -34.39 11.07
CA PRO A 142 -4.58 -35.17 10.00
C PRO A 142 -4.07 -34.84 8.60
N GLU A 143 -3.98 -35.93 7.86
CA GLU A 143 -3.83 -36.13 6.44
C GLU A 143 -4.78 -35.24 5.60
N THR A 144 -4.22 -34.59 4.57
CA THR A 144 -4.90 -34.08 3.37
C THR A 144 -6.26 -33.38 3.58
N VAL A 145 -6.22 -32.05 3.70
CA VAL A 145 -7.41 -31.25 3.35
C VAL A 145 -7.57 -31.33 1.84
N LYS A 146 -8.53 -32.14 1.38
CA LYS A 146 -9.11 -31.97 0.05
C LYS A 146 -9.67 -30.55 -0.02
N LEU A 147 -9.08 -29.69 -0.85
CA LEU A 147 -9.72 -28.47 -1.30
C LEU A 147 -11.02 -28.89 -2.00
N GLN A 148 -12.14 -28.72 -1.31
CA GLN A 148 -13.47 -28.94 -1.89
C GLN A 148 -13.72 -27.81 -2.89
N PHE A 149 -13.33 -28.03 -4.15
CA PHE A 149 -13.90 -27.35 -5.30
C PHE A 149 -15.29 -27.96 -5.56
N GLU A 150 -16.25 -27.68 -4.68
CA GLU A 150 -17.67 -27.98 -4.91
C GLU A 150 -18.50 -26.74 -4.59
N GLN A 151 -18.29 -25.71 -5.40
CA GLN A 151 -19.38 -24.86 -5.81
C GLN A 151 -19.12 -24.59 -7.29
N GLU A 152 -19.99 -25.10 -8.17
CA GLU A 152 -20.09 -24.61 -9.53
C GLU A 152 -20.44 -23.12 -9.45
N ALA A 153 -19.42 -22.28 -9.31
CA ALA A 153 -19.52 -20.90 -9.70
C ALA A 153 -19.73 -20.97 -11.21
N THR A 154 -20.96 -20.69 -11.64
CA THR A 154 -21.24 -20.31 -13.02
C THR A 154 -20.28 -19.18 -13.33
N PHE A 155 -19.22 -19.50 -14.07
CA PHE A 155 -18.28 -18.55 -14.61
C PHE A 155 -19.05 -17.80 -15.69
N ASP A 156 -19.77 -16.75 -15.29
CA ASP A 156 -20.31 -15.81 -16.25
C ASP A 156 -19.11 -15.24 -16.98
N ALA A 157 -19.02 -15.57 -18.27
CA ALA A 157 -18.00 -15.04 -19.15
C ALA A 157 -17.97 -13.50 -18.97
N PRO A 158 -16.78 -12.89 -18.85
CA PRO A 158 -16.69 -11.45 -18.67
C PRO A 158 -17.49 -10.73 -19.76
N ASP A 159 -18.28 -9.75 -19.34
CA ASP A 159 -19.05 -8.85 -20.20
C ASP A 159 -18.14 -8.35 -21.35
N PRO A 160 -18.51 -8.50 -22.63
CA PRO A 160 -17.63 -8.29 -23.78
C PRO A 160 -17.08 -6.86 -23.97
N ALA A 161 -17.26 -5.96 -23.00
CA ALA A 161 -16.90 -4.55 -23.09
C ALA A 161 -15.48 -4.18 -22.60
N GLU A 162 -14.70 -5.10 -22.01
CA GLU A 162 -13.36 -4.78 -21.46
C GLU A 162 -12.21 -5.60 -22.06
N SER A 163 -12.41 -6.16 -23.26
CA SER A 163 -11.33 -6.85 -23.98
C SER A 163 -10.28 -5.84 -24.46
N ILE A 164 -9.13 -5.78 -23.79
CA ILE A 164 -7.93 -5.17 -24.38
C ILE A 164 -7.72 -5.87 -25.73
N LYS A 165 -7.78 -5.10 -26.83
CA LYS A 165 -7.56 -5.67 -28.16
C LYS A 165 -6.08 -5.82 -28.40
N PRO A 166 -5.63 -6.89 -29.11
CA PRO A 166 -4.25 -6.97 -29.52
C PRO A 166 -3.94 -5.76 -30.43
N HIS A 167 -2.88 -5.03 -30.09
CA HIS A 167 -2.25 -4.08 -31.01
C HIS A 167 -1.97 -4.77 -32.36
N LYS A 168 -2.09 -4.02 -33.47
CA LYS A 168 -1.95 -4.58 -34.84
C LYS A 168 -0.58 -5.24 -35.11
N GLN A 169 0.43 -4.96 -34.28
CA GLN A 169 1.76 -5.58 -34.36
C GLN A 169 1.79 -7.00 -33.75
N HIS A 170 0.87 -7.34 -32.84
CA HIS A 170 0.84 -8.63 -32.13
C HIS A 170 0.18 -9.76 -32.92
N THR A 171 -0.26 -9.54 -34.17
CA THR A 171 -0.86 -10.60 -35.00
C THR A 171 0.10 -11.76 -35.24
N ASN A 172 1.41 -11.49 -35.26
CA ASN A 172 2.45 -12.51 -35.45
C ASN A 172 2.86 -13.21 -34.15
N GLU A 173 2.59 -12.60 -33.00
CA GLU A 173 2.89 -13.16 -31.68
C GLU A 173 1.76 -14.06 -31.16
N SER A 174 0.53 -13.87 -31.66
CA SER A 174 -0.62 -14.69 -31.24
C SER A 174 -0.46 -16.20 -31.49
N PRO A 175 0.10 -16.67 -32.62
CA PRO A 175 0.42 -18.09 -32.79
C PRO A 175 1.50 -18.57 -31.81
N ALA A 176 2.53 -17.75 -31.54
CA ALA A 176 3.59 -18.08 -30.61
C ALA A 176 3.05 -18.19 -29.17
N PHE A 177 2.24 -17.22 -28.74
CA PHE A 177 1.57 -17.26 -27.44
C PHE A 177 0.69 -18.51 -27.30
N THR A 178 -0.08 -18.85 -28.34
CA THR A 178 -0.94 -20.05 -28.33
C THR A 178 -0.10 -21.32 -28.11
N GLN A 179 1.04 -21.45 -28.82
CA GLN A 179 1.97 -22.57 -28.63
C GLN A 179 2.55 -22.61 -27.21
N LEU A 180 2.93 -21.46 -26.65
CA LEU A 180 3.44 -21.37 -25.28
C LEU A 180 2.37 -21.78 -24.26
N THR A 181 1.12 -21.34 -24.42
CA THR A 181 0.03 -21.73 -23.52
C THR A 181 -0.37 -23.20 -23.65
N ASP A 182 -0.27 -23.79 -24.85
CA ASP A 182 -0.50 -25.21 -25.06
C ASP A 182 0.61 -26.06 -24.44
N ALA A 183 1.87 -25.65 -24.62
CA ALA A 183 3.01 -26.27 -23.95
C ALA A 183 2.88 -26.17 -22.42
N LEU A 184 2.51 -24.98 -21.92
CA LEU A 184 2.26 -24.75 -20.50
C LEU A 184 1.11 -25.63 -19.98
N ALA A 185 0.03 -25.84 -20.73
CA ALA A 185 -1.06 -26.73 -20.32
C ALA A 185 -0.61 -28.20 -20.18
N HIS A 186 0.44 -28.60 -20.92
CA HIS A 186 1.05 -29.92 -20.87
C HIS A 186 2.37 -29.92 -20.06
N HIS A 187 2.56 -28.96 -19.16
CA HIS A 187 3.78 -28.80 -18.36
C HIS A 187 4.27 -30.07 -17.63
N PRO A 188 3.43 -31.03 -17.18
CA PRO A 188 3.93 -32.26 -16.55
C PRO A 188 4.72 -33.18 -17.50
N HIS A 189 4.59 -32.98 -18.82
CA HIS A 189 5.26 -33.76 -19.85
C HIS A 189 6.49 -33.08 -20.46
N LEU A 190 6.72 -31.81 -20.12
CA LEU A 190 7.90 -31.07 -20.57
C LEU A 190 9.12 -31.45 -19.75
N THR A 191 10.30 -31.41 -20.39
CA THR A 191 11.55 -31.46 -19.64
C THR A 191 11.71 -30.17 -18.82
N PRO A 192 12.50 -30.16 -17.72
CA PRO A 192 12.74 -28.94 -16.96
C PRO A 192 13.33 -27.80 -17.82
N GLU A 193 14.16 -28.13 -18.81
CA GLU A 193 14.75 -27.18 -19.75
C GLU A 193 13.68 -26.57 -20.68
N ASP A 194 12.84 -27.40 -21.27
CA ASP A 194 11.75 -26.93 -22.15
C ASP A 194 10.70 -26.10 -21.39
N LEU A 195 10.37 -26.51 -20.17
CA LEU A 195 9.46 -25.76 -19.32
C LEU A 195 10.09 -24.43 -18.89
N SER A 196 11.38 -24.41 -18.57
CA SER A 196 12.09 -23.17 -18.26
C SER A 196 12.10 -22.22 -19.45
N ALA A 197 12.36 -22.71 -20.67
CA ALA A 197 12.31 -21.92 -21.89
C ALA A 197 10.89 -21.38 -22.17
N THR A 198 9.87 -22.21 -21.93
CA THR A 198 8.45 -21.83 -22.07
C THR A 198 8.08 -20.70 -21.10
N LEU A 199 8.47 -20.83 -19.83
CA LEU A 199 8.20 -19.81 -18.80
C LEU A 199 8.95 -18.50 -19.09
N GLN A 200 10.19 -18.56 -19.57
CA GLN A 200 10.94 -17.38 -19.97
C GLN A 200 10.26 -16.64 -21.14
N ALA A 201 9.87 -17.37 -22.19
CA ALA A 201 9.18 -16.76 -23.33
C ALA A 201 7.81 -16.18 -22.95
N LEU A 202 7.13 -16.77 -21.96
CA LEU A 202 5.90 -16.18 -21.40
C LEU A 202 6.17 -14.91 -20.60
N ASP A 203 7.26 -14.84 -19.83
CA ASP A 203 7.64 -13.63 -19.09
C ASP A 203 7.93 -12.45 -20.03
N ASP A 204 8.66 -12.71 -21.12
CA ASP A 204 8.97 -11.72 -22.14
C ASP A 204 7.70 -11.08 -22.73
N LEU A 205 6.64 -11.88 -22.93
CA LEU A 205 5.34 -11.40 -23.39
C LEU A 205 4.50 -10.77 -22.27
N ALA A 206 4.63 -11.23 -21.03
CA ALA A 206 3.79 -10.84 -19.90
C ALA A 206 3.87 -9.35 -19.55
N HIS A 207 4.94 -8.66 -19.96
CA HIS A 207 5.10 -7.22 -19.78
C HIS A 207 4.10 -6.37 -20.58
N GLU A 208 3.48 -6.94 -21.60
CA GLU A 208 2.48 -6.25 -22.40
C GLU A 208 1.07 -6.43 -21.82
N LEU A 209 0.28 -5.36 -21.80
CA LEU A 209 -1.05 -5.35 -21.20
C LEU A 209 -1.99 -6.44 -21.78
N TYR A 210 -1.94 -6.64 -23.11
CA TYR A 210 -2.77 -7.64 -23.77
C TYR A 210 -2.42 -9.06 -23.32
N TRP A 211 -1.14 -9.44 -23.40
CA TRP A 211 -0.68 -10.78 -23.02
C TRP A 211 -0.82 -11.03 -21.52
N GLY A 212 -0.61 -10.02 -20.68
CA GLY A 212 -0.88 -10.12 -19.24
C GLY A 212 -2.33 -10.50 -18.94
N VAL A 213 -3.31 -9.95 -19.69
CA VAL A 213 -4.72 -10.36 -19.56
C VAL A 213 -4.93 -11.80 -20.04
N GLN A 214 -4.31 -12.20 -21.14
CA GLN A 214 -4.44 -13.58 -21.64
C GLN A 214 -3.82 -14.60 -20.66
N ILE A 215 -2.70 -14.27 -20.03
CA ILE A 215 -2.05 -15.09 -18.99
C ILE A 215 -2.95 -15.21 -17.74
N ALA A 216 -3.69 -14.16 -17.40
CA ALA A 216 -4.62 -14.16 -16.28
C ALA A 216 -5.93 -14.95 -16.53
N THR A 217 -6.11 -15.57 -17.71
CA THR A 217 -7.27 -16.44 -17.98
C THR A 217 -7.13 -17.79 -17.27
N PRO A 218 -8.24 -18.51 -16.98
CA PRO A 218 -8.22 -19.70 -16.12
C PRO A 218 -7.21 -20.79 -16.50
N GLY A 219 -6.97 -21.03 -17.81
CA GLY A 219 -6.06 -22.06 -18.28
C GLY A 219 -4.60 -21.80 -17.90
N PRO A 220 -3.96 -20.76 -18.48
CA PRO A 220 -2.57 -20.40 -18.15
C PRO A 220 -2.40 -20.08 -16.66
N LEU A 221 -3.36 -19.38 -16.05
CA LEU A 221 -3.31 -19.05 -14.62
C LEU A 221 -3.27 -20.32 -13.75
N SER A 222 -4.13 -21.31 -14.01
CA SER A 222 -4.14 -22.57 -13.27
C SER A 222 -2.81 -23.31 -13.40
N ALA A 223 -2.26 -23.39 -14.62
CA ALA A 223 -0.98 -24.05 -14.86
C ALA A 223 0.18 -23.35 -14.12
N LEU A 224 0.26 -22.02 -14.16
CA LEU A 224 1.27 -21.25 -13.41
C LEU A 224 1.16 -21.44 -11.90
N ILE A 225 -0.07 -21.46 -11.37
CA ILE A 225 -0.32 -21.74 -9.94
C ILE A 225 0.12 -23.17 -9.59
N GLN A 226 -0.18 -24.16 -10.42
CA GLN A 226 0.24 -25.54 -10.21
C GLN A 226 1.76 -25.65 -10.18
N ILE A 227 2.48 -25.04 -11.14
CA ILE A 227 3.95 -25.02 -11.15
C ILE A 227 4.48 -24.37 -9.86
N LEU A 228 3.99 -23.18 -9.51
CA LEU A 228 4.45 -22.44 -8.33
C LEU A 228 4.25 -23.22 -7.01
N THR A 229 3.16 -23.96 -6.90
CA THR A 229 2.73 -24.59 -5.63
C THR A 229 3.12 -26.06 -5.49
N THR A 230 3.21 -26.81 -6.58
CA THR A 230 3.38 -28.27 -6.55
C THR A 230 4.78 -28.74 -6.96
N TYR A 231 5.52 -27.96 -7.74
CA TYR A 231 6.86 -28.38 -8.18
C TYR A 231 7.86 -28.32 -7.01
N LEU A 232 8.87 -29.19 -7.06
CA LEU A 232 10.00 -29.19 -6.13
C LEU A 232 11.10 -28.22 -6.58
N ASP A 233 11.29 -28.06 -7.89
CA ASP A 233 12.31 -27.19 -8.46
C ASP A 233 12.00 -25.70 -8.17
N ASN A 234 12.85 -25.09 -7.35
CA ASN A 234 12.72 -23.70 -6.95
C ASN A 234 12.96 -22.70 -8.11
N ASP A 235 13.73 -23.07 -9.13
CA ASP A 235 13.97 -22.19 -10.29
C ASP A 235 12.70 -22.08 -11.15
N LEU A 236 12.04 -23.21 -11.43
CA LEU A 236 10.76 -23.24 -12.14
C LEU A 236 9.64 -22.53 -11.35
N ARG A 237 9.60 -22.71 -10.03
CA ARG A 237 8.66 -21.97 -9.16
C ARG A 237 8.90 -20.47 -9.22
N ALA A 238 10.15 -20.04 -9.17
CA ALA A 238 10.50 -18.62 -9.25
C ALA A 238 10.13 -18.02 -10.62
N GLN A 239 10.31 -18.78 -11.71
CA GLN A 239 9.89 -18.39 -13.06
C GLN A 239 8.35 -18.29 -13.17
N ALA A 240 7.60 -19.25 -12.64
CA ALA A 240 6.14 -19.14 -12.62
C ALA A 240 5.66 -17.90 -11.84
N ALA A 241 6.30 -17.59 -10.70
CA ALA A 241 5.97 -16.40 -9.92
C ALA A 241 6.30 -15.08 -10.64
N ILE A 242 7.40 -15.01 -11.42
CA ILE A 242 7.72 -13.78 -12.17
C ILE A 242 6.71 -13.55 -13.29
N VAL A 243 6.34 -14.57 -14.06
CA VAL A 243 5.32 -14.47 -15.12
C VAL A 243 4.00 -13.93 -14.56
N LEU A 244 3.55 -14.46 -13.41
CA LEU A 244 2.35 -13.96 -12.73
C LEU A 244 2.48 -12.50 -12.31
N GLY A 245 3.62 -12.11 -11.76
CA GLY A 245 3.88 -10.73 -11.36
C GLY A 245 3.93 -9.77 -12.54
N SER A 246 4.60 -10.15 -13.64
CA SER A 246 4.73 -9.38 -14.87
C SER A 246 3.36 -9.16 -15.51
N ALA A 247 2.54 -10.22 -15.60
CA ALA A 247 1.19 -10.15 -16.15
C ALA A 247 0.26 -9.18 -15.39
N MET A 248 0.43 -9.06 -14.06
CA MET A 248 -0.33 -8.13 -13.22
C MET A 248 0.22 -6.69 -13.24
N SER A 249 1.44 -6.47 -13.71
CA SER A 249 2.11 -5.18 -13.63
C SER A 249 1.38 -4.14 -14.48
N ASN A 250 0.89 -3.06 -13.85
CA ASN A 250 0.10 -2.00 -14.50
C ASN A 250 -1.13 -2.53 -15.27
N ASN A 251 -1.69 -3.67 -14.86
CA ASN A 251 -2.76 -4.36 -15.58
C ASN A 251 -3.97 -4.66 -14.68
N PRO A 252 -4.91 -3.71 -14.49
CA PRO A 252 -6.06 -3.88 -13.60
C PRO A 252 -6.96 -5.07 -13.97
N THR A 253 -7.13 -5.34 -15.27
CA THR A 253 -7.93 -6.46 -15.78
C THR A 253 -7.28 -7.80 -15.42
N ALA A 254 -5.97 -7.93 -15.58
CA ALA A 254 -5.24 -9.13 -15.13
C ALA A 254 -5.30 -9.29 -13.60
N ILE A 255 -5.13 -8.20 -12.84
CA ILE A 255 -5.26 -8.22 -11.37
C ILE A 255 -6.64 -8.72 -10.95
N LYS A 256 -7.72 -8.30 -11.62
CA LYS A 256 -9.08 -8.76 -11.34
C LYS A 256 -9.22 -10.27 -11.58
N GLY A 257 -8.76 -10.76 -12.73
CA GLY A 257 -8.82 -12.19 -13.06
C GLY A 257 -8.04 -13.06 -12.07
N VAL A 258 -6.85 -12.60 -11.65
CA VAL A 258 -6.03 -13.29 -10.64
C VAL A 258 -6.64 -13.21 -9.23
N GLY A 259 -7.33 -12.11 -8.91
CA GLY A 259 -7.97 -11.87 -7.61
C GLY A 259 -9.11 -12.84 -7.29
N GLU A 260 -9.83 -13.31 -8.30
CA GLU A 260 -10.93 -14.27 -8.16
C GLU A 260 -10.47 -15.66 -7.68
N VAL A 261 -9.18 -15.98 -7.82
CA VAL A 261 -8.60 -17.31 -7.49
C VAL A 261 -7.99 -17.35 -6.08
N GLY A 262 -8.15 -16.31 -5.26
CA GLY A 262 -7.59 -16.29 -3.90
C GLY A 262 -6.06 -16.18 -3.88
N MET A 263 -5.48 -15.54 -4.89
CA MET A 263 -4.03 -15.54 -5.10
C MET A 263 -3.20 -14.92 -3.98
N VAL A 264 -3.78 -13.96 -3.24
CA VAL A 264 -3.15 -13.40 -2.04
C VAL A 264 -2.89 -14.50 -0.99
N GLU A 265 -3.81 -15.43 -0.79
CA GLU A 265 -3.65 -16.52 0.20
C GLU A 265 -2.59 -17.52 -0.25
N ILE A 266 -2.54 -17.83 -1.55
CA ILE A 266 -1.52 -18.70 -2.14
C ILE A 266 -0.13 -18.09 -1.94
N PHE A 267 0.04 -16.80 -2.23
CA PHE A 267 1.30 -16.09 -2.02
C PHE A 267 1.70 -16.06 -0.55
N LEU A 268 0.76 -15.73 0.35
CA LEU A 268 1.04 -15.72 1.80
C LEU A 268 1.45 -17.10 2.32
N ARG A 269 0.82 -18.17 1.83
CA ARG A 269 1.20 -19.55 2.19
C ARG A 269 2.64 -19.83 1.77
N ILE A 270 3.03 -19.50 0.54
CA ILE A 270 4.40 -19.73 0.04
C ILE A 270 5.43 -18.92 0.82
N LEU A 271 5.13 -17.65 1.14
CA LEU A 271 6.04 -16.80 1.92
C LEU A 271 6.24 -17.33 3.35
N GLY A 272 5.17 -17.87 3.95
CA GLY A 272 5.18 -18.44 5.29
C GLY A 272 5.69 -19.88 5.39
N GLU A 273 5.84 -20.58 4.26
CA GLU A 273 6.39 -21.94 4.19
C GLU A 273 7.92 -21.90 4.34
N GLU A 274 8.47 -22.92 4.99
CA GLU A 274 9.90 -23.14 5.10
C GLU A 274 10.16 -24.57 4.65
N ARG A 275 10.82 -24.74 3.51
CA ARG A 275 11.12 -26.06 2.98
C ARG A 275 12.44 -26.58 3.53
N ILE A 276 12.45 -27.86 3.90
CA ILE A 276 13.67 -28.56 4.27
C ILE A 276 14.47 -28.80 3.01
N GLY A 277 15.74 -28.41 3.03
CA GLY A 277 16.65 -28.60 1.90
C GLY A 277 18.09 -28.29 2.29
N THR A 278 18.98 -28.57 1.36
CA THR A 278 20.39 -28.14 1.35
C THR A 278 20.50 -26.61 1.40
N ASP A 279 21.68 -26.10 1.73
CA ASP A 279 21.92 -24.65 1.73
C ASP A 279 21.70 -24.02 0.34
N GLU A 280 22.00 -24.77 -0.73
CA GLU A 280 21.70 -24.36 -2.09
C GLU A 280 20.18 -24.25 -2.32
N GLU A 281 19.41 -25.29 -1.95
CA GLU A 281 17.96 -25.28 -2.10
C GLU A 281 17.29 -24.16 -1.31
N LYS A 282 17.78 -23.88 -0.08
CA LYS A 282 17.33 -22.73 0.72
C LYS A 282 17.65 -21.41 0.01
N ALA A 283 18.83 -21.27 -0.59
CA ALA A 283 19.17 -20.07 -1.36
C ALA A 283 18.26 -19.91 -2.61
N LYS A 284 17.90 -21.00 -3.28
CA LYS A 284 16.93 -20.97 -4.38
C LYS A 284 15.52 -20.64 -3.88
N GLU A 285 15.10 -21.15 -2.73
CA GLU A 285 13.82 -20.81 -2.10
C GLU A 285 13.71 -19.32 -1.79
N GLN A 286 14.79 -18.67 -1.37
CA GLN A 286 14.82 -17.22 -1.18
C GLN A 286 14.53 -16.45 -2.49
N ARG A 287 14.93 -16.99 -3.66
CA ARG A 287 14.53 -16.42 -4.96
C ARG A 287 13.02 -16.59 -5.20
N VAL A 288 12.44 -17.73 -4.87
CA VAL A 288 10.99 -17.94 -4.94
C VAL A 288 10.26 -16.89 -4.10
N LYS A 289 10.67 -16.69 -2.83
CA LYS A 289 10.06 -15.70 -1.93
C LYS A 289 10.18 -14.29 -2.48
N LEU A 290 11.32 -13.94 -3.08
CA LEU A 290 11.51 -12.63 -3.72
C LEU A 290 10.54 -12.41 -4.90
N ARG A 291 10.38 -13.42 -5.76
CA ARG A 291 9.44 -13.35 -6.92
C ARG A 291 7.99 -13.35 -6.47
N VAL A 292 7.64 -14.10 -5.44
CA VAL A 292 6.30 -14.08 -4.84
C VAL A 292 5.99 -12.73 -4.19
N LEU A 293 6.95 -12.09 -3.50
CA LEU A 293 6.78 -10.73 -2.99
C LEU A 293 6.58 -9.71 -4.11
N PHE A 294 7.27 -9.87 -5.24
CA PHE A 294 7.02 -9.06 -6.43
C PHE A 294 5.58 -9.23 -6.95
N ALA A 295 5.13 -10.46 -7.14
CA ALA A 295 3.77 -10.73 -7.60
C ALA A 295 2.71 -10.25 -6.59
N LEU A 296 2.96 -10.44 -5.30
CA LEU A 296 2.09 -9.96 -4.22
C LEU A 296 1.97 -8.43 -4.22
N ASP A 297 3.08 -7.71 -4.43
CA ASP A 297 3.04 -6.26 -4.59
C ASP A 297 2.10 -5.84 -5.72
N LYS A 298 2.14 -6.54 -6.86
CA LYS A 298 1.27 -6.25 -8.01
C LYS A 298 -0.20 -6.61 -7.75
N ALA A 299 -0.46 -7.63 -6.96
CA ALA A 299 -1.82 -8.03 -6.60
C ALA A 299 -2.48 -7.11 -5.56
N VAL A 300 -1.72 -6.55 -4.61
CA VAL A 300 -2.28 -5.83 -3.43
C VAL A 300 -2.44 -4.34 -3.70
N LYS A 301 -3.23 -3.94 -4.71
CA LYS A 301 -3.37 -2.52 -5.10
C LYS A 301 -4.66 -1.83 -4.62
N SER A 302 -5.76 -2.56 -4.45
CA SER A 302 -7.07 -2.01 -4.05
C SER A 302 -7.34 -2.11 -2.54
N HIS A 303 -8.31 -1.35 -2.04
CA HIS A 303 -8.79 -1.48 -0.65
C HIS A 303 -9.24 -2.91 -0.32
N ALA A 304 -9.92 -3.57 -1.27
CA ALA A 304 -10.39 -4.94 -1.10
C ALA A 304 -9.23 -5.94 -0.95
N THR A 305 -8.22 -5.85 -1.82
CA THR A 305 -7.04 -6.73 -1.79
C THR A 305 -6.14 -6.45 -0.58
N LYS A 306 -5.98 -5.18 -0.19
CA LYS A 306 -5.29 -4.79 1.06
C LYS A 306 -6.01 -5.35 2.29
N SER A 307 -7.33 -5.20 2.36
CA SER A 307 -8.14 -5.77 3.44
C SER A 307 -8.05 -7.30 3.48
N HIS A 308 -8.05 -7.95 2.33
CA HIS A 308 -7.90 -9.39 2.21
C HIS A 308 -6.54 -9.89 2.71
N PHE A 309 -5.45 -9.20 2.32
CA PHE A 309 -4.10 -9.46 2.81
C PHE A 309 -4.03 -9.34 4.35
N LEU A 310 -4.62 -8.29 4.93
CA LEU A 310 -4.63 -8.08 6.38
C LEU A 310 -5.42 -9.18 7.11
N ARG A 311 -6.63 -9.52 6.63
CA ARG A 311 -7.46 -10.58 7.23
C ARG A 311 -6.80 -11.95 7.21
N ASN A 312 -6.00 -12.23 6.18
CA ASN A 312 -5.24 -13.47 6.05
C ASN A 312 -3.88 -13.44 6.76
N GLY A 313 -3.68 -12.51 7.71
CA GLY A 313 -2.49 -12.48 8.56
C GLY A 313 -1.21 -12.06 7.83
N GLY A 314 -1.34 -11.34 6.71
CA GLY A 314 -0.21 -11.00 5.86
C GLY A 314 0.93 -10.28 6.58
N ILE A 315 0.62 -9.33 7.47
CA ILE A 315 1.62 -8.61 8.28
C ILE A 315 2.45 -9.58 9.14
N LYS A 316 1.79 -10.51 9.85
CA LYS A 316 2.47 -11.51 10.70
C LYS A 316 3.32 -12.49 9.88
N THR A 317 2.88 -12.83 8.67
CA THR A 317 3.66 -13.67 7.74
C THR A 317 4.93 -12.96 7.31
N LEU A 318 4.84 -11.67 6.94
CA LEU A 318 6.00 -10.88 6.57
C LEU A 318 6.95 -10.64 7.76
N GLU A 319 6.40 -10.43 8.97
CA GLU A 319 7.20 -10.27 10.20
C GLU A 319 8.03 -11.53 10.51
N ARG A 320 7.41 -12.71 10.43
CA ARG A 320 8.10 -14.00 10.59
C ARG A 320 9.15 -14.21 9.51
N LEU A 321 8.85 -13.85 8.26
CA LEU A 321 9.79 -13.96 7.17
C LEU A 321 10.98 -13.02 7.37
N PHE A 322 10.74 -11.76 7.76
CA PHE A 322 11.80 -10.76 7.98
C PHE A 322 12.75 -11.15 9.12
N SER A 323 12.21 -11.72 10.20
CA SER A 323 12.96 -12.15 11.38
C SER A 323 13.70 -13.48 11.22
N ASN A 324 13.37 -14.29 10.20
CA ASN A 324 14.05 -15.56 9.98
C ASN A 324 15.54 -15.33 9.63
N PRO A 325 16.50 -15.98 10.35
CA PRO A 325 17.92 -15.83 10.11
C PRO A 325 18.41 -16.18 8.69
N ILE A 326 17.68 -17.03 7.97
CA ILE A 326 18.01 -17.47 6.60
C ILE A 326 17.58 -16.41 5.57
N THR A 327 16.71 -15.47 5.95
CA THR A 327 16.16 -14.47 5.04
C THR A 327 17.24 -13.52 4.52
N THR A 328 17.37 -13.49 3.19
CA THR A 328 18.40 -12.69 2.53
C THR A 328 18.11 -11.19 2.59
N PRO A 329 19.14 -10.32 2.50
CA PRO A 329 18.95 -8.88 2.45
C PRO A 329 17.98 -8.43 1.34
N ALA A 330 18.02 -9.08 0.18
CA ALA A 330 17.12 -8.79 -0.94
C ALA A 330 15.64 -9.01 -0.57
N VAL A 331 15.33 -10.11 0.13
CA VAL A 331 13.96 -10.39 0.60
C VAL A 331 13.56 -9.37 1.68
N LYS A 332 14.43 -9.04 2.63
CA LYS A 332 14.16 -8.01 3.65
C LYS A 332 13.86 -6.64 3.02
N GLY A 333 14.68 -6.21 2.07
CA GLY A 333 14.45 -4.96 1.33
C GLY A 333 13.12 -4.98 0.58
N ARG A 334 12.75 -6.12 -0.04
CA ARG A 334 11.47 -6.25 -0.74
C ARG A 334 10.27 -6.23 0.21
N ILE A 335 10.38 -6.78 1.41
CA ILE A 335 9.35 -6.66 2.46
C ILE A 335 9.16 -5.19 2.84
N ALA A 336 10.24 -4.46 3.09
CA ALA A 336 10.18 -3.04 3.44
C ALA A 336 9.50 -2.22 2.33
N THR A 337 9.92 -2.38 1.07
CA THR A 337 9.29 -1.72 -0.08
C THR A 337 7.82 -2.08 -0.22
N PHE A 338 7.44 -3.36 -0.05
CA PHE A 338 6.04 -3.78 -0.12
C PHE A 338 5.18 -3.08 0.95
N LEU A 339 5.68 -2.98 2.18
CA LEU A 339 4.98 -2.28 3.26
C LEU A 339 4.84 -0.79 2.93
N ASP A 340 5.90 -0.18 2.42
CA ASP A 340 5.91 1.22 2.03
C ASP A 340 4.88 1.52 0.93
N ASP A 341 4.98 0.81 -0.19
CA ASP A 341 4.13 0.97 -1.38
C ASP A 341 2.63 0.80 -1.08
N ASN A 342 2.29 -0.14 -0.18
CA ASN A 342 0.90 -0.58 -0.04
C ASN A 342 0.22 -0.07 1.24
N PHE A 343 0.98 0.25 2.29
CA PHE A 343 0.42 0.56 3.60
C PHE A 343 0.91 1.90 4.17
N LEU A 344 2.09 2.40 3.77
CA LEU A 344 2.69 3.55 4.43
C LEU A 344 2.75 4.81 3.56
N ASN A 345 2.78 4.65 2.24
CA ASN A 345 2.83 5.79 1.33
C ASN A 345 1.52 6.61 1.39
N ARG A 346 1.66 7.89 1.78
CA ARG A 346 0.55 8.83 1.97
C ARG A 346 -0.09 9.30 0.66
N ASP A 347 0.64 9.26 -0.45
CA ASP A 347 0.13 9.73 -1.76
C ASP A 347 -1.00 8.82 -2.29
N MET A 348 -1.07 7.58 -1.78
CA MET A 348 -2.17 6.64 -2.06
C MET A 348 -3.35 6.77 -1.09
N ILE A 349 -3.24 7.56 -0.02
CA ILE A 349 -4.31 7.86 0.93
C ILE A 349 -4.90 9.22 0.52
N LYS A 350 -5.93 9.21 -0.32
CA LYS A 350 -6.60 10.44 -0.76
C LYS A 350 -7.08 11.24 0.48
N GLU A 351 -7.03 12.57 0.47
CA GLU A 351 -7.49 13.39 1.62
C GLU A 351 -8.93 13.06 2.07
N LYS A 352 -9.82 12.63 1.16
CA LYS A 352 -11.18 12.16 1.50
C LYS A 352 -11.21 10.93 2.40
N ASP A 353 -10.17 10.09 2.33
CA ASP A 353 -9.99 8.91 3.16
C ASP A 353 -9.49 9.29 4.58
N LEU A 354 -8.75 10.40 4.70
CA LEU A 354 -8.28 10.96 5.98
C LEU A 354 -9.39 11.69 6.78
N GLU A 355 -10.38 12.24 6.08
CA GLU A 355 -11.54 12.92 6.66
C GLU A 355 -12.67 11.95 7.08
N SER A 356 -12.73 10.77 6.48
CA SER A 356 -13.65 9.73 6.96
C SER A 356 -13.15 9.23 8.33
N LYS A 357 -13.95 9.41 9.37
CA LYS A 357 -13.73 8.85 10.73
C LYS A 357 -13.74 7.30 10.76
N THR A 358 -13.69 6.66 9.59
CA THR A 358 -13.94 5.24 9.35
C THR A 358 -12.73 4.48 8.82
N ILE A 359 -11.62 5.15 8.50
CA ILE A 359 -10.35 4.45 8.24
C ILE A 359 -9.64 4.26 9.57
N PRO A 360 -9.26 3.03 9.94
CA PRO A 360 -8.39 2.83 11.09
C PRO A 360 -7.08 3.59 10.80
N ARG A 361 -6.90 4.75 11.45
CA ARG A 361 -5.65 5.53 11.42
C ARG A 361 -4.45 4.72 11.94
N LYS A 362 -4.70 3.53 12.47
CA LYS A 362 -3.75 2.54 12.90
C LYS A 362 -3.88 1.34 11.99
N ILE A 363 -2.93 1.14 11.08
CA ILE A 363 -2.77 -0.15 10.42
C ILE A 363 -2.32 -1.11 11.52
N VAL A 364 -3.27 -1.86 12.06
CA VAL A 364 -3.06 -2.73 13.22
C VAL A 364 -2.04 -3.81 12.86
N GLY A 365 -1.01 -3.96 13.70
CA GLY A 365 -0.04 -5.05 13.61
C GLY A 365 1.31 -4.69 13.00
N LEU A 366 1.54 -3.44 12.57
CA LEU A 366 2.86 -3.01 12.10
C LEU A 366 3.87 -2.75 13.22
N GLU A 367 3.43 -2.73 14.49
CA GLU A 367 4.28 -2.48 15.64
C GLU A 367 5.38 -3.55 15.78
N GLY A 368 5.13 -4.78 15.34
CA GLY A 368 6.13 -5.86 15.33
C GLY A 368 7.32 -5.59 14.41
N PHE A 369 7.18 -4.69 13.43
CA PHE A 369 8.29 -4.30 12.55
C PHE A 369 9.23 -3.27 13.17
N CYS A 370 8.83 -2.55 14.21
CA CYS A 370 9.64 -1.47 14.79
C CYS A 370 11.00 -2.00 15.27
N GLU A 371 11.00 -3.02 16.15
CA GLU A 371 12.23 -3.61 16.67
C GLU A 371 13.06 -4.31 15.58
N LEU A 372 12.38 -4.95 14.62
CA LEU A 372 13.04 -5.64 13.51
C LEU A 372 13.77 -4.67 12.57
N PHE A 373 13.14 -3.53 12.27
CA PHE A 373 13.71 -2.49 11.43
C PHE A 373 14.81 -1.75 12.14
N GLU A 374 14.63 -1.39 13.42
CA GLU A 374 15.70 -0.80 14.24
C GLU A 374 16.95 -1.69 14.23
N LYS A 375 16.77 -3.00 14.43
CA LYS A 375 17.87 -3.96 14.38
C LYS A 375 18.53 -4.02 13.00
N GLU A 376 17.77 -4.08 11.91
CA GLU A 376 18.33 -4.12 10.55
C GLU A 376 19.02 -2.79 10.18
N LEU A 377 18.56 -1.65 10.69
CA LEU A 377 19.22 -0.36 10.48
C LEU A 377 20.59 -0.28 11.18
N VAL A 378 20.67 -0.80 12.41
CA VAL A 378 21.90 -0.82 13.21
C VAL A 378 22.88 -1.88 12.74
N GLU A 379 22.43 -3.13 12.56
CA GLU A 379 23.29 -4.28 12.31
C GLU A 379 23.43 -4.64 10.81
N GLY A 380 22.51 -4.15 9.98
CA GLY A 380 22.44 -4.49 8.55
C GLY A 380 23.64 -3.98 7.77
N LYS A 381 24.16 -4.83 6.88
CA LYS A 381 25.36 -4.53 6.09
C LYS A 381 25.04 -3.83 4.76
N SER A 382 23.89 -4.13 4.16
CA SER A 382 23.50 -3.57 2.87
C SER A 382 22.99 -2.14 3.02
N GLY A 383 23.59 -1.19 2.31
CA GLY A 383 23.15 0.21 2.27
C GLY A 383 21.74 0.35 1.67
N ASP A 384 21.50 -0.29 0.52
CA ASP A 384 20.21 -0.31 -0.18
C ASP A 384 19.07 -0.86 0.70
N VAL A 385 19.33 -1.95 1.44
CA VAL A 385 18.32 -2.52 2.33
C VAL A 385 18.04 -1.60 3.51
N ARG A 386 19.09 -1.00 4.10
CA ARG A 386 18.92 -0.01 5.18
C ARG A 386 18.12 1.19 4.70
N GLU A 387 18.30 1.65 3.47
CA GLU A 387 17.51 2.73 2.91
C GLU A 387 16.02 2.37 2.79
N LYS A 388 15.71 1.21 2.21
CA LYS A 388 14.32 0.72 2.08
C LYS A 388 13.66 0.53 3.44
N VAL A 389 14.39 -0.05 4.39
CA VAL A 389 13.95 -0.24 5.78
C VAL A 389 13.74 1.11 6.48
N LEU A 390 14.61 2.09 6.26
CA LEU A 390 14.47 3.43 6.83
C LEU A 390 13.22 4.13 6.28
N GLY A 391 12.96 4.02 4.98
CA GLY A 391 11.73 4.54 4.35
C GLY A 391 10.48 3.95 5.00
N ALA A 392 10.40 2.61 5.07
CA ALA A 392 9.29 1.92 5.71
C ALA A 392 9.18 2.24 7.22
N TYR A 393 10.28 2.32 7.96
CA TYR A 393 10.25 2.69 9.38
C TYR A 393 9.72 4.11 9.58
N THR A 394 10.16 5.06 8.74
CA THR A 394 9.65 6.43 8.73
C THR A 394 8.14 6.45 8.51
N GLY A 395 7.67 5.69 7.51
CA GLY A 395 6.25 5.54 7.24
C GLY A 395 5.46 4.99 8.43
N ILE A 396 5.98 3.98 9.15
CA ILE A 396 5.33 3.43 10.35
C ILE A 396 5.25 4.49 11.46
N VAL A 397 6.33 5.24 11.70
CA VAL A 397 6.39 6.29 12.72
C VAL A 397 5.40 7.43 12.38
N GLU A 398 5.31 7.82 11.12
CA GLU A 398 4.44 8.91 10.67
C GLU A 398 2.96 8.52 10.61
N VAL A 399 2.63 7.36 10.03
CA VAL A 399 1.25 6.87 9.89
C VAL A 399 0.68 6.46 11.25
N GLY A 400 1.51 5.88 12.11
CA GLY A 400 1.05 5.17 13.29
C GLY A 400 0.59 6.02 14.48
N LYS A 401 0.84 7.35 14.51
CA LYS A 401 0.68 8.17 15.74
C LYS A 401 1.14 7.41 16.99
N GLY A 402 2.38 6.90 16.98
CA GLY A 402 2.98 6.16 18.09
C GLY A 402 3.00 4.63 17.99
N GLY A 403 3.04 4.07 16.78
CA GLY A 403 3.22 2.63 16.56
C GLY A 403 4.59 2.09 17.01
N CYS A 404 5.65 2.87 16.77
CA CYS A 404 6.97 2.59 17.32
C CYS A 404 7.21 3.40 18.61
N GLY A 405 7.84 2.77 19.61
CA GLY A 405 8.29 3.45 20.83
C GLY A 405 9.39 4.46 20.53
N GLU A 406 10.07 4.98 21.56
CA GLU A 406 11.18 5.95 21.35
C GLU A 406 12.40 5.36 20.60
N GLY A 407 12.38 4.06 20.30
CA GLY A 407 13.50 3.32 19.75
C GLY A 407 14.54 2.91 20.79
N GLY A 408 15.22 1.80 20.53
CA GLY A 408 16.29 1.27 21.37
C GLY A 408 17.49 2.22 21.50
N ALA A 409 18.29 2.08 22.57
CA ALA A 409 19.46 2.92 22.81
C ALA A 409 20.49 2.84 21.66
N ASP A 410 20.72 1.64 21.13
CA ASP A 410 21.65 1.42 20.02
C ASP A 410 21.14 2.07 18.72
N PHE A 411 19.84 2.02 18.47
CA PHE A 411 19.22 2.69 17.33
C PHE A 411 19.33 4.23 17.45
N LYS A 412 19.07 4.78 18.64
CA LYS A 412 19.25 6.22 18.90
C LYS A 412 20.70 6.65 18.68
N LYS A 413 21.67 5.86 19.14
CA LYS A 413 23.10 6.12 18.92
C LYS A 413 23.47 6.06 17.44
N TRP A 414 22.98 5.05 16.74
CA TRP A 414 23.18 4.89 15.31
C TRP A 414 22.58 6.06 14.51
N LEU A 415 21.38 6.51 14.84
CA LEU A 415 20.77 7.70 14.22
C LEU A 415 21.61 8.97 14.42
N GLN A 416 22.19 9.15 15.61
CA GLN A 416 23.07 10.28 15.91
C GLN A 416 24.37 10.23 15.11
N GLU A 417 24.95 9.04 14.94
CA GLU A 417 26.15 8.83 14.13
C GLU A 417 25.88 9.11 12.65
N VAL A 418 24.76 8.60 12.13
CA VAL A 418 24.32 8.85 10.74
C VAL A 418 24.08 10.34 10.48
N TYR A 419 23.49 11.06 11.44
CA TYR A 419 23.26 12.51 11.32
C TYR A 419 24.56 13.34 11.37
N ALA A 420 25.63 12.79 11.96
CA ALA A 420 26.90 13.47 12.13
C ALA A 420 27.88 13.27 10.97
N GLU A 421 27.64 12.30 10.07
CA GLU A 421 28.43 12.08 8.87
C GLU A 421 28.00 13.02 7.71
N ASP A 422 28.99 13.62 7.04
CA ASP A 422 28.95 14.76 6.09
C ASP A 422 27.98 14.69 4.88
N GLU A 423 27.75 15.87 4.30
CA GLU A 423 26.75 16.37 3.30
C GLU A 423 26.40 15.52 2.05
N GLU A 424 27.03 14.38 1.76
CA GLU A 424 26.76 13.62 0.52
C GLU A 424 25.49 12.72 0.56
N LYS A 425 24.77 12.67 1.70
CA LYS A 425 23.57 11.82 1.88
C LYS A 425 22.33 12.62 2.29
N GLU A 426 22.05 13.73 1.62
CA GLU A 426 20.91 14.62 1.91
C GLU A 426 19.57 13.87 2.06
N GLU A 427 19.25 12.93 1.17
CA GLU A 427 17.97 12.19 1.21
C GLU A 427 17.86 11.28 2.45
N TRP A 428 18.97 10.68 2.86
CA TRP A 428 19.04 9.80 4.02
C TRP A 428 18.89 10.59 5.32
N LEU A 429 19.55 11.75 5.39
CA LEU A 429 19.43 12.68 6.51
C LEU A 429 18.02 13.26 6.62
N GLU A 430 17.37 13.55 5.50
CA GLU A 430 15.98 14.02 5.49
C GLU A 430 15.03 12.96 6.07
N ARG A 431 15.14 11.70 5.62
CA ARG A 431 14.32 10.58 6.14
C ARG A 431 14.59 10.34 7.63
N ALA A 432 15.86 10.29 8.04
CA ALA A 432 16.23 10.15 9.45
C ALA A 432 15.71 11.31 10.31
N GLY A 433 15.75 12.54 9.80
CA GLY A 433 15.18 13.71 10.46
C GLY A 433 13.66 13.57 10.68
N LYS A 434 12.92 13.06 9.68
CA LYS A 434 11.48 12.78 9.82
C LYS A 434 11.19 11.76 10.91
N VAL A 435 12.01 10.70 11.00
CA VAL A 435 11.92 9.71 12.09
C VAL A 435 12.08 10.39 13.45
N ILE A 436 13.14 11.18 13.64
CA ILE A 436 13.41 11.86 14.92
C ILE A 436 12.25 12.77 15.31
N LEU A 437 11.74 13.57 14.35
CA LEU A 437 10.59 14.46 14.59
C LEU A 437 9.31 13.68 14.93
N GLY A 438 9.05 12.56 14.24
CA GLY A 438 7.89 11.71 14.51
C GLY A 438 7.94 11.04 15.88
N LEU A 439 9.11 10.55 16.29
CA LEU A 439 9.34 10.01 17.63
C LEU A 439 9.19 11.08 18.72
N GLY A 440 9.70 12.30 18.47
CA GLY A 440 9.55 13.44 19.38
C GLY A 440 8.10 13.86 19.58
N LYS A 441 7.29 13.92 18.51
CA LYS A 441 5.84 14.18 18.59
C LYS A 441 5.13 13.13 19.43
N THR A 442 5.47 11.86 19.26
CA THR A 442 4.89 10.76 20.06
C THR A 442 5.20 10.92 21.55
N ALA A 443 6.42 11.34 21.91
CA ALA A 443 6.80 11.60 23.29
C ALA A 443 6.04 12.81 23.87
N GLN A 444 5.85 13.87 23.08
CA GLN A 444 5.08 15.04 23.50
C GLN A 444 3.59 14.73 23.69
N GLU A 445 2.97 13.99 22.77
CA GLU A 445 1.57 13.56 22.89
C GLU A 445 1.37 12.66 24.12
N LYS A 446 2.30 11.74 24.40
CA LYS A 446 2.27 10.93 25.64
C LYS A 446 2.42 11.80 26.89
N ALA A 447 3.25 12.84 26.84
CA ALA A 447 3.38 13.77 27.96
C ALA A 447 2.09 14.59 28.19
N GLU A 448 1.38 14.97 27.12
CA GLU A 448 0.06 15.62 27.21
C GLU A 448 -1.03 14.67 27.72
N GLU A 449 -1.06 13.42 27.26
CA GLU A 449 -2.01 12.40 27.78
C GLU A 449 -1.79 12.14 29.27
N VAL A 450 -0.54 12.04 29.71
CA VAL A 450 -0.20 11.91 31.13
C VAL A 450 -0.62 13.16 31.91
N LYS A 451 -0.42 14.35 31.35
CA LYS A 451 -0.84 15.61 31.97
C LYS A 451 -2.36 15.66 32.14
N GLU A 452 -3.13 15.27 31.12
CA GLU A 452 -4.60 15.23 31.17
C GLU A 452 -5.10 14.23 32.22
N LYS A 453 -4.53 13.02 32.28
CA LYS A 453 -4.84 12.03 33.33
C LYS A 453 -4.52 12.53 34.74
N VAL A 454 -3.42 13.28 34.89
CA VAL A 454 -3.06 13.91 36.17
C VAL A 454 -4.07 14.99 36.53
N GLU A 455 -4.50 15.83 35.59
CA GLU A 455 -5.53 16.86 35.82
C GLU A 455 -6.89 16.24 36.20
N GLU A 456 -7.31 15.16 35.54
CA GLU A 456 -8.52 14.39 35.87
C GLU A 456 -8.44 13.81 37.30
N THR A 457 -7.32 13.17 37.63
CA THR A 457 -7.07 12.61 38.97
C THR A 457 -7.10 13.70 40.05
N VAL A 458 -6.57 14.90 39.75
CA VAL A 458 -6.57 16.03 40.69
C VAL A 458 -8.00 16.54 40.93
N GLU A 459 -8.85 16.63 39.91
CA GLU A 459 -10.24 17.02 40.10
C GLU A 459 -11.06 15.95 40.85
N GLU A 460 -10.83 14.65 40.61
CA GLU A 460 -11.46 13.58 41.41
C GLU A 460 -11.08 13.67 42.90
N ILE A 461 -9.80 13.94 43.19
CA ILE A 461 -9.32 14.14 44.57
C ILE A 461 -9.98 15.37 45.20
N LYS A 462 -10.12 16.47 44.45
CA LYS A 462 -10.73 17.71 44.92
C LYS A 462 -12.21 17.54 45.21
N GLU A 463 -12.97 16.88 44.32
CA GLU A 463 -14.38 16.56 44.55
C GLU A 463 -14.55 15.67 45.79
N THR A 464 -13.64 14.70 45.98
CA THR A 464 -13.63 13.85 47.17
C THR A 464 -13.34 14.64 48.46
N ALA A 465 -12.43 15.61 48.40
CA ALA A 465 -12.10 16.49 49.52
C ALA A 465 -13.25 17.44 49.88
N GLU A 466 -13.95 18.00 48.89
CA GLU A 466 -15.14 18.85 49.12
C GLU A 466 -16.27 18.06 49.79
N LYS A 467 -16.58 16.84 49.32
CA LYS A 467 -17.56 15.95 49.96
C LYS A 467 -17.16 15.61 51.40
N ALA A 468 -15.87 15.39 51.66
CA ALA A 468 -15.39 15.11 53.01
C ALA A 468 -15.53 16.34 53.94
N ALA A 469 -15.31 17.55 53.42
CA ALA A 469 -15.49 18.79 54.17
C ALA A 469 -16.96 19.03 54.55
N GLU A 470 -17.89 18.78 53.63
CA GLU A 470 -19.34 18.90 53.87
C GLU A 470 -19.81 17.95 54.99
N VAL A 471 -19.33 16.70 54.99
CA VAL A 471 -19.61 15.72 56.06
C VAL A 471 -19.05 16.16 57.42
N VAL A 472 -17.91 16.86 57.44
CA VAL A 472 -17.34 17.39 58.68
C VAL A 472 -18.18 18.56 59.19
N GLU A 473 -18.63 19.45 58.30
CA GLU A 473 -19.47 20.59 58.66
C GLU A 473 -20.83 20.15 59.23
N GLU A 474 -21.46 19.14 58.61
CA GLU A 474 -22.70 18.52 59.12
C GLU A 474 -22.53 17.94 60.53
N LYS A 475 -21.42 17.23 60.78
CA LYS A 475 -21.11 16.70 62.12
C LYS A 475 -20.84 17.78 63.15
N VAL A 476 -20.27 18.92 62.75
CA VAL A 476 -20.02 20.04 63.67
C VAL A 476 -21.35 20.68 64.10
N GLU A 477 -22.30 20.87 63.19
CA GLU A 477 -23.63 21.37 63.56
C GLU A 477 -24.40 20.35 64.42
N GLU A 478 -24.33 19.04 64.14
CA GLU A 478 -24.98 18.03 64.99
C GLU A 478 -24.40 18.03 66.43
N VAL A 479 -23.09 18.24 66.58
CA VAL A 479 -22.44 18.35 67.90
C VAL A 479 -22.85 19.65 68.60
N LYS A 480 -22.99 20.75 67.87
CA LYS A 480 -23.41 22.04 68.39
C LYS A 480 -24.86 22.00 68.88
N GLU A 481 -25.76 21.39 68.12
CA GLU A 481 -27.17 21.21 68.51
C GLU A 481 -27.29 20.34 69.77
N LYS A 482 -26.54 19.23 69.85
CA LYS A 482 -26.46 18.40 71.07
C LYS A 482 -25.85 19.13 72.27
N ALA A 483 -24.94 20.07 72.04
CA ALA A 483 -24.37 20.89 73.10
C ALA A 483 -25.38 21.93 73.61
N GLU A 484 -26.14 22.55 72.72
CA GLU A 484 -27.22 23.50 73.06
C GLU A 484 -28.35 22.81 73.83
N GLU A 485 -28.76 21.62 73.41
CA GLU A 485 -29.77 20.81 74.11
C GLU A 485 -29.32 20.46 75.54
N LYS A 486 -28.06 20.07 75.72
CA LYS A 486 -27.48 19.81 77.05
C LYS A 486 -27.38 21.05 77.92
N VAL A 487 -27.13 22.23 77.32
CA VAL A 487 -27.08 23.50 78.06
C VAL A 487 -28.48 23.87 78.56
N GLU A 488 -29.52 23.68 77.76
CA GLU A 488 -30.91 23.89 78.18
C GLU A 488 -31.32 22.88 79.26
N GLU A 489 -30.98 21.59 79.12
CA GLU A 489 -31.27 20.57 80.14
C GLU A 489 -30.56 20.86 81.49
N VAL A 490 -29.39 21.49 81.45
CA VAL A 490 -28.67 21.93 82.66
C VAL A 490 -29.31 23.18 83.27
N LYS A 491 -29.76 24.16 82.47
CA LYS A 491 -30.50 25.32 82.98
C LYS A 491 -31.81 24.90 83.65
N GLU A 492 -32.55 24.00 83.04
CA GLU A 492 -33.83 23.51 83.57
C GLU A 492 -33.63 22.76 84.91
N LYS A 493 -32.47 22.11 85.11
CA LYS A 493 -32.07 21.51 86.39
C LYS A 493 -31.54 22.50 87.42
N MET A 494 -31.23 23.74 87.04
CA MET A 494 -30.75 24.80 87.94
C MET A 494 -31.88 25.75 88.41
N ASP A 495 -33.01 25.76 87.72
CA ASP A 495 -34.23 26.51 88.09
C ASP A 495 -35.23 25.68 88.94
N LEU A 496 -34.79 24.53 89.46
CA LEU A 496 -35.44 23.67 90.46
C LEU A 496 -34.61 23.66 91.76
#